data_AF-A0A7D9LK76-F1
#
_entry.id   AF-A0A7D9LK76-F1
#
_cell.length_a   1.000
_cell.length_b   1.000
_cell.length_c   1.000
_cell.angle_alpha   90.00
_cell.angle_beta   90.00
_cell.angle_gamma   90.00
#
_symmetry.space_group_name_H-M   'P 1'
#
loop_
_entity.id
_entity.type
_entity.pdbx_description
1 polymer ?
#
loop_
_entity_poly.entity_id
_entity_poly.type
_entity_poly.pdbx_seq_one_letter_code
_entity_poly.pdbx_strand_id
1 'polypeptide(L)'
;MDVNGILPYFPYRDDGLLIWDKVGKLAKEYVDLYYDAFPELNIAVKIRPKIPNKPLLSAPISIITDIELQSFALQLHSTNIGRIPCGRFKGFPSTITTHEQLVDIVKRILFIPIQHSAINYPVSYYGAYTPNMPTKLYYPDTQDFSIHNLPIYNIVSYQLSIAMTLGSIRYDKLFDYSDNLADDQAKALVKKYYDELHGKVNKQIIERNCKRQLEGKFIYPYFMPQWLTNSIQT
;
A
#
# COMPACT_ATOMS: atom_id res chain seq x y z
N MET A 1 14.74 19.38 -0.44
CA MET A 1 13.71 20.33 0.06
C MET A 1 12.92 19.63 1.14
N ASP A 2 12.76 20.24 2.31
CA ASP A 2 11.83 19.73 3.32
C ASP A 2 10.39 20.01 2.85
N VAL A 3 9.77 19.00 2.24
CA VAL A 3 8.39 19.07 1.74
C VAL A 3 7.38 19.36 2.86
N ASN A 4 7.74 19.12 4.12
CA ASN A 4 6.90 19.43 5.27
C ASN A 4 6.85 20.94 5.55
N GLY A 5 7.90 21.69 5.20
CA GLY A 5 7.89 23.15 5.29
C GLY A 5 7.02 23.83 4.23
N ILE A 6 6.81 23.18 3.08
CA ILE A 6 6.03 23.72 1.95
C ILE A 6 4.55 23.38 2.07
N LEU A 7 4.22 22.14 2.48
CA LEU A 7 2.85 21.69 2.70
C LEU A 7 2.72 21.10 4.13
N PRO A 8 2.49 21.95 5.14
CA PRO A 8 2.59 21.56 6.55
C PRO A 8 1.41 20.74 7.05
N TYR A 9 0.22 20.90 6.45
CA TYR A 9 -0.95 20.09 6.79
C TYR A 9 -1.24 19.12 5.65
N PHE A 10 -0.72 17.89 5.80
CA PHE A 10 -1.02 16.80 4.88
C PHE A 10 -1.16 15.46 5.61
N PRO A 11 -2.28 15.23 6.34
CA PRO A 11 -2.46 14.06 7.17
C PRO A 11 -2.29 12.71 6.46
N TYR A 12 -2.77 12.62 5.21
CA TYR A 12 -2.60 11.43 4.37
C TYR A 12 -1.12 11.07 4.19
N ARG A 13 -0.24 12.05 3.90
CA ARG A 13 1.21 11.84 3.81
C ARG A 13 1.78 11.41 5.17
N ASP A 14 1.47 12.16 6.22
CA ASP A 14 2.13 12.02 7.52
C ASP A 14 1.77 10.71 8.24
N ASP A 15 0.51 10.30 8.14
CA ASP A 15 0.02 9.05 8.71
C ASP A 15 0.32 7.87 7.77
N GLY A 16 0.25 8.07 6.44
CA GLY A 16 0.62 7.07 5.45
C GLY A 16 2.11 6.69 5.50
N LEU A 17 3.03 7.66 5.65
CA LEU A 17 4.47 7.39 5.81
C LEU A 17 4.77 6.65 7.12
N LEU A 18 4.02 6.93 8.18
CA LEU A 18 4.16 6.23 9.46
C LEU A 18 3.80 4.75 9.31
N ILE A 19 2.69 4.44 8.62
CA ILE A 19 2.30 3.05 8.34
C ILE A 19 3.28 2.39 7.35
N TRP A 20 3.70 3.10 6.30
CA TRP A 20 4.67 2.64 5.31
C TRP A 20 6.02 2.22 5.93
N ASP A 21 6.51 2.96 6.93
CA ASP A 21 7.71 2.58 7.67
C ASP A 21 7.52 1.27 8.44
N LYS A 22 6.38 1.12 9.15
CA LYS A 22 6.07 -0.10 9.92
C LYS A 22 5.91 -1.33 9.03
N VAL A 23 5.15 -1.20 7.94
CA VAL A 23 4.98 -2.27 6.95
C VAL A 23 6.32 -2.61 6.29
N GLY A 24 7.17 -1.62 6.02
CA GLY A 24 8.50 -1.87 5.48
C GLY A 24 9.41 -2.66 6.42
N LYS A 25 9.35 -2.39 7.73
CA LYS A 25 10.12 -3.15 8.72
C LYS A 25 9.59 -4.57 8.89
N LEU A 26 8.25 -4.75 8.91
CA LEU A 26 7.65 -6.08 8.88
C LEU A 26 8.07 -6.86 7.64
N ALA A 27 7.98 -6.24 6.45
CA ALA A 27 8.36 -6.88 5.19
C ALA A 27 9.83 -7.32 5.21
N LYS A 28 10.72 -6.47 5.73
CA LYS A 28 12.14 -6.81 5.88
C LYS A 28 12.33 -7.98 6.83
N GLU A 29 11.83 -7.90 8.07
CA GLU A 29 11.99 -8.96 9.06
C GLU A 29 11.37 -10.27 8.58
N TYR A 30 10.26 -10.22 7.83
CA TYR A 30 9.61 -11.42 7.28
C TYR A 30 10.45 -12.05 6.16
N VAL A 31 11.05 -11.24 5.27
CA VAL A 31 11.99 -11.76 4.25
C VAL A 31 13.24 -12.32 4.93
N ASP A 32 13.78 -11.65 5.94
CA ASP A 32 14.96 -12.10 6.69
C ASP A 32 14.72 -13.48 7.35
N LEU A 33 13.48 -13.82 7.73
CA LEU A 33 13.15 -15.14 8.31
C LEU A 33 13.34 -16.31 7.35
N TYR A 34 13.15 -16.09 6.03
CA TYR A 34 13.15 -17.16 5.03
C TYR A 34 14.30 -17.05 4.03
N TYR A 35 14.91 -15.88 3.89
CA TYR A 35 15.99 -15.61 2.96
C TYR A 35 17.16 -14.97 3.70
N ASP A 36 18.03 -15.82 4.24
CA ASP A 36 19.23 -15.39 4.98
C ASP A 36 20.04 -14.34 4.22
N ALA A 37 20.42 -13.27 4.90
CA ALA A 37 21.45 -12.37 4.42
C ALA A 37 22.84 -12.98 4.70
N PHE A 38 23.48 -13.57 3.67
CA PHE A 38 24.93 -13.90 3.50
C PHE A 38 25.42 -15.36 3.67
N PRO A 39 26.55 -15.74 3.01
CA PRO A 39 27.47 -14.92 2.18
C PRO A 39 27.30 -15.09 0.66
N GLU A 40 27.59 -14.00 -0.06
CA GLU A 40 27.74 -13.96 -1.51
C GLU A 40 28.52 -15.19 -2.01
N LEU A 41 27.93 -15.93 -2.94
CA LEU A 41 28.67 -16.96 -3.65
C LEU A 41 29.57 -16.27 -4.68
N ASN A 42 30.82 -15.99 -4.30
CA ASN A 42 31.89 -15.65 -5.24
C ASN A 42 32.24 -16.88 -6.08
N ILE A 43 31.35 -17.33 -6.96
CA ILE A 43 31.77 -18.24 -8.03
C ILE A 43 32.57 -17.41 -9.03
N ALA A 44 33.88 -17.40 -8.86
CA ALA A 44 34.79 -17.10 -9.96
C ALA A 44 34.63 -18.20 -11.00
N VAL A 45 33.62 -18.10 -11.87
CA VAL A 45 33.60 -18.89 -13.09
C VAL A 45 34.83 -18.43 -13.88
N LYS A 46 35.84 -19.30 -14.02
CA LYS A 46 36.99 -19.07 -14.91
C LYS A 46 36.49 -19.04 -16.36
N ILE A 47 35.82 -17.97 -16.73
CA ILE A 47 35.60 -17.60 -18.13
C ILE A 47 36.83 -16.80 -18.54
N ARG A 48 37.38 -17.15 -19.71
CA ARG A 48 38.59 -16.58 -20.33
C ARG A 48 38.71 -15.06 -20.11
N PRO A 49 39.94 -14.52 -19.92
CA PRO A 49 40.15 -13.18 -19.37
C PRO A 49 39.80 -12.11 -20.41
N LYS A 50 38.63 -11.46 -20.30
CA LYS A 50 38.35 -10.14 -20.91
C LYS A 50 37.02 -9.48 -20.49
N ILE A 51 36.50 -9.72 -19.29
CA ILE A 51 35.29 -9.02 -18.80
C ILE A 51 35.64 -8.35 -17.47
N PRO A 52 35.37 -7.05 -17.29
CA PRO A 52 35.68 -6.33 -16.05
C PRO A 52 34.96 -6.97 -14.86
N ASN A 53 35.69 -7.14 -13.75
CA ASN A 53 35.19 -7.62 -12.46
C ASN A 53 34.03 -6.74 -11.97
N LYS A 54 32.80 -7.15 -12.26
CA LYS A 54 31.61 -6.73 -11.52
C LYS A 54 31.15 -7.98 -10.76
N PRO A 55 30.98 -7.94 -9.43
CA PRO A 55 30.49 -9.10 -8.68
C PRO A 55 29.19 -9.58 -9.33
N LEU A 56 29.15 -10.85 -9.73
CA LEU A 56 28.13 -11.34 -10.65
C LEU A 56 26.76 -11.50 -9.98
N LEU A 57 26.68 -11.44 -8.65
CA LEU A 57 25.45 -11.69 -7.89
C LEU A 57 25.51 -10.94 -6.54
N SER A 58 24.66 -9.94 -6.35
CA SER A 58 24.44 -9.24 -5.08
C SER A 58 23.22 -9.77 -4.31
N ALA A 59 22.80 -11.02 -4.57
CA ALA A 59 21.68 -11.66 -3.89
C ALA A 59 22.12 -12.87 -3.07
N PRO A 60 21.44 -13.15 -1.95
CA PRO A 60 21.42 -14.47 -1.33
C PRO A 60 21.11 -15.57 -2.34
N ILE A 61 21.83 -16.70 -2.25
CA ILE A 61 21.62 -17.88 -3.09
C ILE A 61 20.16 -18.34 -3.01
N SER A 62 19.59 -18.34 -1.79
CA SER A 62 18.21 -18.73 -1.51
C SER A 62 17.19 -18.00 -2.40
N ILE A 63 17.36 -16.69 -2.65
CA ILE A 63 16.47 -15.90 -3.52
C ILE A 63 16.56 -16.35 -4.98
N ILE A 64 17.78 -16.60 -5.45
CA ILE A 64 18.03 -16.90 -6.87
C ILE A 64 17.63 -18.32 -7.20
N THR A 65 17.81 -19.24 -6.26
CA THR A 65 17.46 -20.65 -6.41
C THR A 65 15.99 -20.94 -6.15
N ASP A 66 15.22 -19.98 -5.60
CA ASP A 66 13.78 -20.13 -5.42
C ASP A 66 13.05 -20.04 -6.77
N ILE A 67 12.75 -21.21 -7.33
CA ILE A 67 12.07 -21.35 -8.63
C ILE A 67 10.65 -20.77 -8.62
N GLU A 68 9.96 -20.78 -7.48
CA GLU A 68 8.59 -20.27 -7.36
C GLU A 68 8.60 -18.75 -7.37
N LEU A 69 9.52 -18.14 -6.60
CA LEU A 69 9.73 -16.69 -6.56
C LEU A 69 10.14 -16.14 -7.93
N GLN A 70 11.07 -16.81 -8.62
CA GLN A 70 11.48 -16.38 -9.97
C GLN A 70 10.33 -16.55 -10.98
N SER A 71 9.54 -17.62 -10.87
CA SER A 71 8.37 -17.85 -11.72
C SER A 71 7.30 -16.78 -11.49
N PHE A 72 7.04 -16.40 -10.23
CA PHE A 72 6.16 -15.29 -9.88
C PHE A 72 6.60 -13.98 -10.54
N ALA A 73 7.90 -13.66 -10.46
CA ALA A 73 8.43 -12.45 -11.08
C ALA A 73 8.24 -12.45 -12.60
N LEU A 74 8.56 -13.56 -13.26
CA LEU A 74 8.40 -13.72 -14.71
C LEU A 74 6.93 -13.63 -15.14
N GLN A 75 6.00 -14.17 -14.34
CA GLN A 75 4.57 -14.13 -14.63
C GLN A 75 4.01 -12.70 -14.59
N LEU A 76 4.51 -11.86 -13.69
CA LEU A 76 4.09 -10.46 -13.54
C LEU A 76 4.84 -9.49 -14.46
N HIS A 77 5.99 -9.89 -15.00
CA HIS A 77 6.80 -9.03 -15.86
C HIS A 77 6.14 -8.73 -17.22
N SER A 78 6.29 -7.48 -17.68
CA SER A 78 6.04 -7.11 -19.08
C SER A 78 6.95 -5.98 -19.56
N THR A 79 7.31 -6.04 -20.84
CA THR A 79 7.96 -4.95 -21.59
C THR A 79 6.97 -4.10 -22.39
N ASN A 80 5.72 -4.53 -22.52
CA ASN A 80 4.71 -3.88 -23.33
C ASN A 80 4.18 -2.59 -22.67
N ILE A 81 3.69 -1.67 -23.51
CA ILE A 81 3.07 -0.41 -23.10
C ILE A 81 1.58 -0.47 -23.47
N GLY A 82 0.69 0.01 -22.59
CA GLY A 82 -0.75 0.05 -22.84
C GLY A 82 -1.50 -1.06 -22.08
N ARG A 83 -2.53 -1.65 -22.71
CA ARG A 83 -3.30 -2.74 -22.10
C ARG A 83 -2.44 -4.00 -22.04
N ILE A 84 -1.95 -4.33 -20.85
CA ILE A 84 -1.17 -5.54 -20.61
C ILE A 84 -2.14 -6.65 -20.16
N PRO A 85 -2.32 -7.72 -20.96
CA PRO A 85 -3.20 -8.81 -20.58
C PRO A 85 -2.63 -9.58 -19.37
N CYS A 86 -3.50 -10.35 -18.71
CA CYS A 86 -3.12 -11.30 -17.65
C CYS A 86 -2.48 -10.68 -16.39
N GLY A 87 -2.79 -9.40 -16.08
CA GLY A 87 -2.37 -8.79 -14.80
C GLY A 87 -0.87 -8.51 -14.69
N ARG A 88 -0.15 -8.47 -15.81
CA ARG A 88 1.27 -8.13 -15.86
C ARG A 88 1.50 -6.62 -15.75
N PHE A 89 2.66 -6.24 -15.25
CA PHE A 89 3.05 -4.87 -14.98
C PHE A 89 4.30 -4.48 -15.76
N LYS A 90 4.22 -3.35 -16.46
CA LYS A 90 5.40 -2.73 -17.05
C LYS A 90 6.34 -2.28 -15.93
N GLY A 91 7.60 -2.70 -16.00
CA GLY A 91 8.62 -2.33 -15.02
C GLY A 91 8.68 -3.21 -13.77
N PHE A 92 7.81 -4.21 -13.65
CA PHE A 92 8.02 -5.29 -12.68
C PHE A 92 9.21 -6.14 -13.14
N PRO A 93 10.15 -6.52 -12.25
CA PRO A 93 11.35 -7.24 -12.66
C PRO A 93 11.01 -8.63 -13.22
N SER A 94 11.73 -9.06 -14.26
CA SER A 94 11.63 -10.42 -14.80
C SER A 94 12.24 -11.48 -13.88
N THR A 95 13.15 -11.05 -12.98
CA THR A 95 13.87 -11.88 -12.00
C THR A 95 14.15 -11.06 -10.75
N ILE A 96 14.10 -11.69 -9.59
CA ILE A 96 14.42 -11.06 -8.31
C ILE A 96 15.84 -11.49 -7.91
N THR A 97 16.74 -10.52 -7.78
CA THR A 97 18.19 -10.77 -7.68
C THR A 97 18.86 -10.00 -6.57
N THR A 98 18.09 -9.40 -5.65
CA THR A 98 18.62 -8.81 -4.43
C THR A 98 17.61 -8.97 -3.31
N HIS A 99 18.13 -8.99 -2.08
CA HIS A 99 17.31 -8.99 -0.88
C HIS A 99 16.45 -7.71 -0.80
N GLU A 100 17.04 -6.56 -1.08
CA GLU A 100 16.35 -5.26 -1.05
C GLU A 100 15.19 -5.19 -2.06
N GLN A 101 15.37 -5.77 -3.25
CA GLN A 101 14.31 -5.85 -4.25
C GLN A 101 13.14 -6.70 -3.78
N LEU A 102 13.41 -7.85 -3.13
CA LEU A 102 12.35 -8.69 -2.58
C LEU A 102 11.60 -7.96 -1.47
N VAL A 103 12.32 -7.30 -0.55
CA VAL A 103 11.72 -6.49 0.52
C VAL A 103 10.85 -5.36 -0.06
N ASP A 104 11.31 -4.65 -1.09
CA ASP A 104 10.51 -3.58 -1.72
C ASP A 104 9.24 -4.14 -2.38
N ILE A 105 9.31 -5.30 -3.04
CA ILE A 105 8.15 -5.97 -3.64
C ILE A 105 7.13 -6.37 -2.57
N VAL A 106 7.56 -7.10 -1.53
CA VAL A 106 6.69 -7.55 -0.44
C VAL A 106 6.04 -6.35 0.26
N LYS A 107 6.84 -5.32 0.57
CA LYS A 107 6.35 -4.07 1.16
C LYS A 107 5.24 -3.43 0.33
N ARG A 108 5.43 -3.32 -0.99
CA ARG A 108 4.44 -2.73 -1.89
C ARG A 108 3.16 -3.56 -1.94
N ILE A 109 3.27 -4.88 -2.03
CA ILE A 109 2.11 -5.78 -2.03
C ILE A 109 1.30 -5.60 -0.75
N LEU A 110 1.95 -5.62 0.41
CA LEU A 110 1.31 -5.42 1.72
C LEU A 110 0.68 -4.02 1.86
N PHE A 111 1.25 -3.01 1.21
CA PHE A 111 0.75 -1.64 1.31
C PHE A 111 -0.40 -1.31 0.35
N ILE A 112 -0.60 -2.07 -0.73
CA ILE A 112 -1.70 -1.82 -1.68
C ILE A 112 -3.08 -1.87 -0.99
N PRO A 113 -3.42 -2.87 -0.16
CA PRO A 113 -4.67 -2.89 0.59
C PRO A 113 -4.82 -1.71 1.56
N ILE A 114 -3.73 -1.32 2.23
CA ILE A 114 -3.70 -0.17 3.14
C ILE A 114 -4.00 1.12 2.38
N GLN A 115 -3.37 1.29 1.22
CA GLN A 115 -3.61 2.41 0.32
C GLN A 115 -5.06 2.43 -0.15
N HIS A 116 -5.61 1.27 -0.52
CA HIS A 116 -7.00 1.12 -0.88
C HIS A 116 -7.93 1.55 0.25
N SER A 117 -7.72 1.07 1.48
CA SER A 117 -8.52 1.48 2.65
C SER A 117 -8.54 3.01 2.82
N ALA A 118 -7.39 3.66 2.69
CA ALA A 118 -7.24 5.10 2.90
C ALA A 118 -7.92 5.98 1.83
N ILE A 119 -8.16 5.45 0.63
CA ILE A 119 -8.83 6.19 -0.46
C ILE A 119 -10.28 5.76 -0.66
N ASN A 120 -10.63 4.52 -0.31
CA ASN A 120 -11.96 3.96 -0.54
C ASN A 120 -12.93 4.26 0.62
N TYR A 121 -12.54 3.99 1.87
CA TYR A 121 -13.44 4.22 3.00
C TYR A 121 -13.87 5.67 3.24
N PRO A 122 -13.08 6.71 2.87
CA PRO A 122 -13.57 8.07 2.87
C PRO A 122 -14.75 8.32 1.91
N VAL A 123 -14.95 7.49 0.88
CA VAL A 123 -15.99 7.70 -0.14
C VAL A 123 -17.39 7.70 0.47
N SER A 124 -17.65 6.94 1.55
CA SER A 124 -18.93 6.98 2.26
C SER A 124 -19.20 8.33 2.97
N TYR A 125 -18.15 9.10 3.29
CA TYR A 125 -18.27 10.42 3.92
C TYR A 125 -18.28 11.56 2.89
N TYR A 126 -17.37 11.51 1.92
CA TYR A 126 -17.21 12.58 0.93
C TYR A 126 -18.05 12.37 -0.33
N GLY A 127 -18.14 11.12 -0.80
CA GLY A 127 -18.81 10.75 -2.05
C GLY A 127 -20.32 10.56 -1.90
N ALA A 128 -20.80 10.25 -0.69
CA ALA A 128 -22.22 10.18 -0.38
C ALA A 128 -22.91 11.56 -0.42
N TYR A 129 -22.17 12.65 -0.20
CA TYR A 129 -22.69 14.01 -0.30
C TYR A 129 -22.38 14.59 -1.68
N THR A 130 -23.32 14.43 -2.62
CA THR A 130 -23.11 14.79 -4.03
C THR A 130 -22.61 16.22 -4.28
N PRO A 131 -23.09 17.28 -3.59
CA PRO A 131 -22.55 18.62 -3.83
C PRO A 131 -21.05 18.74 -3.56
N ASN A 132 -20.49 17.93 -2.65
CA ASN A 132 -19.05 17.91 -2.37
C ASN A 132 -18.25 17.13 -3.42
N MET A 133 -18.83 16.08 -4.01
CA MET A 133 -18.14 15.25 -5.00
C MET A 133 -19.11 14.79 -6.11
N PRO A 134 -19.56 15.70 -6.99
CA PRO A 134 -20.50 15.34 -8.04
C PRO A 134 -19.82 14.46 -9.09
N THR A 135 -20.40 13.28 -9.37
CA THR A 135 -19.89 12.39 -10.43
C THR A 135 -20.17 12.88 -11.84
N LYS A 136 -21.06 13.88 -11.99
CA LYS A 136 -21.43 14.49 -13.26
C LYS A 136 -21.88 15.93 -13.06
N LEU A 137 -21.55 16.79 -14.02
CA LEU A 137 -22.08 18.15 -14.12
C LEU A 137 -22.97 18.28 -15.35
N TYR A 138 -24.03 19.09 -15.21
CA TYR A 138 -24.99 19.42 -16.25
C TYR A 138 -24.85 20.89 -16.65
N TYR A 139 -25.16 21.21 -17.90
CA TYR A 139 -25.09 22.58 -18.44
C TYR A 139 -23.79 23.33 -18.07
N PRO A 140 -22.60 22.74 -18.28
CA PRO A 140 -21.34 23.31 -17.76
C PRO A 140 -20.95 24.64 -18.44
N ASP A 141 -21.61 24.99 -19.54
CA ASP A 141 -21.27 26.14 -20.38
C ASP A 141 -21.84 27.47 -19.87
N THR A 142 -22.59 27.46 -18.77
CA THR A 142 -23.04 28.69 -18.10
C THR A 142 -21.93 29.23 -17.21
N GLN A 143 -21.57 30.52 -17.36
CA GLN A 143 -20.54 31.14 -16.50
C GLN A 143 -20.96 31.21 -15.02
N ASP A 144 -22.26 31.10 -14.74
CA ASP A 144 -22.81 31.10 -13.39
C ASP A 144 -23.13 29.67 -12.93
N PHE A 145 -22.64 29.32 -11.73
CA PHE A 145 -23.02 28.09 -11.06
C PHE A 145 -24.47 28.18 -10.55
N SER A 146 -25.24 27.13 -10.80
CA SER A 146 -26.59 26.92 -10.31
C SER A 146 -26.74 25.50 -9.79
N ILE A 147 -27.73 25.28 -8.92
CA ILE A 147 -28.10 23.93 -8.47
C ILE A 147 -28.45 23.00 -9.63
N HIS A 148 -28.89 23.56 -10.77
CA HIS A 148 -29.18 22.81 -11.99
C HIS A 148 -27.94 22.21 -12.67
N ASN A 149 -26.73 22.64 -12.30
CA ASN A 149 -25.49 22.01 -12.75
C ASN A 149 -25.21 20.70 -12.01
N LEU A 150 -25.81 20.48 -10.83
CA LEU A 150 -25.62 19.25 -10.06
C LEU A 150 -26.54 18.12 -10.56
N PRO A 151 -26.19 16.86 -10.25
CA PRO A 151 -27.04 15.73 -10.57
C PRO A 151 -28.46 15.84 -10.00
N ILE A 152 -29.44 15.44 -10.81
CA ILE A 152 -30.82 15.28 -10.37
C ILE A 152 -30.98 14.10 -9.38
N TYR A 153 -32.07 14.12 -8.61
CA TYR A 153 -32.27 13.26 -7.43
C TYR A 153 -32.05 11.76 -7.67
N ASN A 154 -32.43 11.23 -8.84
CA ASN A 154 -32.23 9.80 -9.13
C ASN A 154 -30.74 9.45 -9.24
N ILE A 155 -29.92 10.31 -9.85
CA ILE A 155 -28.46 10.12 -9.97
C ILE A 155 -27.80 10.32 -8.62
N VAL A 156 -28.27 11.30 -7.83
CA VAL A 156 -27.85 11.46 -6.43
C VAL A 156 -28.09 10.18 -5.64
N SER A 157 -29.26 9.56 -5.76
CA SER A 157 -29.57 8.29 -5.09
C SER A 157 -28.65 7.14 -5.52
N TYR A 158 -28.32 7.03 -6.81
CA TYR A 158 -27.36 6.02 -7.29
C TYR A 158 -25.93 6.28 -6.80
N GLN A 159 -25.49 7.54 -6.80
CA GLN A 159 -24.18 7.89 -6.28
C GLN A 159 -24.08 7.58 -4.79
N LEU A 160 -25.12 7.93 -4.02
CA LEU A 160 -25.20 7.63 -2.59
C LEU A 160 -25.13 6.13 -2.34
N SER A 161 -25.89 5.32 -3.09
CA SER A 161 -25.88 3.87 -2.90
C SER A 161 -24.51 3.25 -3.21
N ILE A 162 -23.85 3.67 -4.29
CA ILE A 162 -22.49 3.22 -4.63
C ILE A 162 -21.49 3.64 -3.55
N ALA A 163 -21.51 4.91 -3.15
CA ALA A 163 -20.58 5.44 -2.16
C ALA A 163 -20.72 4.73 -0.80
N MET A 164 -21.95 4.47 -0.37
CA MET A 164 -22.22 3.72 0.85
C MET A 164 -21.82 2.24 0.73
N THR A 165 -22.10 1.60 -0.41
CA THR A 165 -21.76 0.17 -0.60
C THR A 165 -20.25 -0.04 -0.59
N LEU A 166 -19.49 0.80 -1.31
CA LEU A 166 -18.03 0.69 -1.37
C LEU A 166 -17.36 1.08 -0.04
N GLY A 167 -17.86 2.11 0.64
CA GLY A 167 -17.14 2.75 1.73
C GLY A 167 -17.51 2.30 3.15
N SER A 168 -18.50 1.43 3.35
CA SER A 168 -19.07 1.17 4.69
C SER A 168 -18.62 -0.12 5.37
N ILE A 169 -18.23 -1.16 4.61
CA ILE A 169 -17.96 -2.50 5.18
C ILE A 169 -16.46 -2.75 5.30
N ARG A 170 -16.05 -3.25 6.47
CA ARG A 170 -14.68 -3.73 6.78
C ARG A 170 -14.81 -5.10 7.44
N TYR A 171 -14.24 -6.15 6.85
CA TYR A 171 -14.37 -7.51 7.39
C TYR A 171 -13.26 -7.88 8.37
N ASP A 172 -12.13 -7.19 8.30
CA ASP A 172 -10.91 -7.52 9.03
C ASP A 172 -10.18 -6.24 9.49
N LYS A 173 -9.10 -6.44 10.24
CA LYS A 173 -8.16 -5.41 10.67
C LYS A 173 -6.77 -5.75 10.19
N LEU A 174 -5.98 -4.73 9.88
CA LEU A 174 -4.62 -4.93 9.41
C LEU A 174 -3.80 -5.84 10.36
N PHE A 175 -3.31 -6.95 9.83
CA PHE A 175 -2.52 -8.00 10.47
C PHE A 175 -3.19 -8.81 11.59
N ASP A 176 -4.52 -8.90 11.60
CA ASP A 176 -5.30 -9.69 12.57
C ASP A 176 -5.32 -11.22 12.33
N TYR A 177 -4.40 -11.73 11.52
CA TYR A 177 -4.36 -13.13 11.08
C TYR A 177 -3.17 -13.93 11.62
N SER A 178 -2.40 -13.40 12.58
CA SER A 178 -1.19 -14.08 13.10
C SER A 178 -1.46 -15.52 13.52
N ASP A 179 -2.60 -15.78 14.14
CA ASP A 179 -2.96 -17.10 14.68
C ASP A 179 -3.23 -18.13 13.58
N ASN A 180 -3.51 -17.68 12.36
CA ASN A 180 -3.72 -18.52 11.18
C ASN A 180 -2.41 -18.94 10.50
N LEU A 181 -1.25 -18.42 10.95
CA LEU A 181 0.05 -18.79 10.41
C LEU A 181 0.53 -20.11 11.00
N ALA A 182 1.05 -20.98 10.13
CA ALA A 182 1.60 -22.29 10.51
C ALA A 182 2.97 -22.18 11.19
N ASP A 183 3.80 -21.22 10.76
CA ASP A 183 5.14 -20.99 11.31
C ASP A 183 5.07 -20.11 12.56
N ASP A 184 5.60 -20.60 13.67
CA ASP A 184 5.59 -19.91 14.96
C ASP A 184 6.46 -18.65 14.99
N GLN A 185 7.56 -18.61 14.25
CA GLN A 185 8.40 -17.40 14.12
C GLN A 185 7.65 -16.32 13.34
N ALA A 186 6.99 -16.71 12.25
CA ALA A 186 6.15 -15.79 11.47
C ALA A 186 4.94 -15.30 12.27
N LYS A 187 4.29 -16.19 13.02
CA LYS A 187 3.18 -15.86 13.94
C LYS A 187 3.61 -14.81 14.96
N ALA A 188 4.72 -15.04 15.66
CA ALA A 188 5.26 -14.10 16.62
C ALA A 188 5.60 -12.74 15.98
N LEU A 189 6.18 -12.77 14.77
CA LEU A 189 6.53 -11.56 14.01
C LEU A 189 5.30 -10.74 13.61
N VAL A 190 4.31 -11.37 12.97
CA VAL A 190 3.08 -10.67 12.56
C VAL A 190 2.32 -10.15 13.78
N LYS A 191 2.26 -10.93 14.86
CA LYS A 191 1.64 -10.50 16.12
C LYS A 191 2.34 -9.27 16.71
N LYS A 192 3.69 -9.25 16.74
CA LYS A 192 4.48 -8.08 17.22
C LYS A 192 4.06 -6.80 16.48
N TYR A 193 3.92 -6.85 15.16
CA TYR A 193 3.54 -5.69 14.36
C TYR A 193 2.05 -5.34 14.46
N TYR A 194 1.17 -6.33 14.61
CA TYR A 194 -0.23 -6.10 14.97
C TYR A 194 -0.33 -5.32 16.29
N ASP A 195 0.35 -5.77 17.34
CA ASP A 195 0.34 -5.12 18.66
C ASP A 195 0.91 -3.69 18.58
N GLU A 196 2.00 -3.49 17.82
CA GLU A 196 2.59 -2.16 17.63
C GLU A 196 1.66 -1.20 16.88
N LEU A 197 1.03 -1.67 15.80
CA LEU A 197 0.13 -0.86 14.98
C LEU A 197 -1.14 -0.50 15.76
N HIS A 198 -1.83 -1.49 16.32
CA HIS A 198 -3.11 -1.27 17.02
C HIS A 198 -2.94 -0.66 18.42
N GLY A 199 -1.73 -0.74 19.00
CA GLY A 199 -1.38 -0.04 20.23
C GLY A 199 -0.76 1.33 19.96
N LYS A 200 0.57 1.37 19.83
CA LYS A 200 1.36 2.61 19.83
C LYS A 200 1.02 3.53 18.65
N VAL A 201 0.97 2.97 17.44
CA VAL A 201 0.74 3.78 16.22
C VAL A 201 -0.69 4.31 16.18
N ASN A 202 -1.67 3.50 16.54
CA ASN A 202 -3.06 3.93 16.64
C ASN A 202 -3.21 5.09 17.64
N LYS A 203 -2.59 4.99 18.83
CA LYS A 203 -2.56 6.07 19.82
C LYS A 203 -1.93 7.35 19.26
N GLN A 204 -0.81 7.24 18.55
CA GLN A 204 -0.14 8.39 17.92
C GLN A 204 -1.05 9.09 16.89
N ILE A 205 -1.81 8.35 16.08
CA ILE A 205 -2.75 8.93 15.11
C ILE A 205 -3.94 9.58 15.82
N ILE A 206 -4.45 8.98 16.91
CA ILE A 206 -5.49 9.59 17.75
C ILE A 206 -5.01 10.94 18.31
N GLU A 207 -3.81 10.99 18.88
CA GLU A 207 -3.23 12.24 19.41
C GLU A 207 -3.05 13.30 18.32
N ARG A 208 -2.60 12.91 17.12
CA ARG A 208 -2.54 13.80 15.95
C ARG A 208 -3.92 14.33 15.58
N ASN A 209 -4.96 13.49 15.59
CA ASN A 209 -6.34 13.90 15.32
C ASN A 209 -6.89 14.83 16.40
N CYS A 210 -6.65 14.56 17.68
CA CYS A 210 -7.01 15.48 18.77
C CYS A 210 -6.35 16.84 18.59
N LYS A 211 -5.06 16.88 18.26
CA LYS A 211 -4.35 18.13 17.99
C LYS A 211 -4.93 18.88 16.79
N ARG A 212 -5.22 18.19 15.68
CA ARG A 212 -5.87 18.79 14.50
C ARG A 212 -7.19 19.46 14.88
N GLN A 213 -8.02 18.77 15.66
CA GLN A 213 -9.31 19.30 16.14
C GLN A 213 -9.13 20.56 17.00
N LEU A 214 -8.17 20.56 17.94
CA LEU A 214 -7.88 21.72 18.80
C LEU A 214 -7.38 22.94 18.00
N GLU A 215 -6.71 22.70 16.87
CA GLU A 215 -6.26 23.73 15.93
C GLU A 215 -7.34 24.17 14.93
N GLY A 216 -8.58 23.68 15.05
CA GLY A 216 -9.67 23.97 14.11
C GLY A 216 -9.53 23.32 12.74
N LYS A 217 -8.70 22.29 12.61
CA LYS A 217 -8.48 21.52 11.37
C LYS A 217 -9.30 20.24 11.39
N PHE A 218 -9.61 19.71 10.21
CA PHE A 218 -10.25 18.41 10.09
C PHE A 218 -9.36 17.28 10.64
N ILE A 219 -9.99 16.33 11.31
CA ILE A 219 -9.35 15.06 11.66
C ILE A 219 -9.20 14.20 10.41
N TYR A 220 -8.22 13.29 10.44
CA TYR A 220 -7.97 12.34 9.38
C TYR A 220 -7.84 10.93 9.98
N PRO A 221 -8.93 10.15 10.03
CA PRO A 221 -8.93 8.84 10.67
C PRO A 221 -8.62 7.68 9.71
N TYR A 222 -8.45 7.93 8.42
CA TYR A 222 -8.44 6.87 7.40
C TYR A 222 -7.14 6.06 7.31
N PHE A 223 -6.10 6.42 8.07
CA PHE A 223 -4.90 5.60 8.30
C PHE A 223 -4.84 4.99 9.71
N MET A 224 -5.90 5.12 10.52
CA MET A 224 -5.96 4.43 11.80
C MET A 224 -5.90 2.92 11.58
N PRO A 225 -4.96 2.17 12.19
CA PRO A 225 -4.80 0.74 11.95
C PRO A 225 -6.06 -0.10 12.13
N GLN A 226 -6.92 0.29 13.08
CA GLN A 226 -8.23 -0.32 13.32
C GLN A 226 -9.21 -0.22 12.14
N TRP A 227 -8.96 0.67 11.16
CA TRP A 227 -9.80 0.91 9.98
C TRP A 227 -9.15 0.43 8.68
N LEU A 228 -7.91 -0.06 8.75
CA LEU A 228 -7.17 -0.62 7.63
C LEU A 228 -7.44 -2.13 7.53
N THR A 229 -7.49 -2.65 6.31
CA THR A 229 -7.85 -4.04 6.01
C THR A 229 -6.69 -4.79 5.36
N ASN A 230 -6.68 -6.12 5.44
CA ASN A 230 -5.57 -6.92 4.88
C ASN A 230 -5.65 -7.05 3.35
N SER A 231 -6.84 -6.87 2.78
CA SER A 231 -7.08 -7.00 1.34
C SER A 231 -8.06 -5.96 0.81
N ILE A 232 -8.25 -5.97 -0.51
CA ILE A 232 -9.29 -5.21 -1.21
C ILE A 232 -10.53 -6.10 -1.30
N GLN A 233 -11.59 -5.71 -0.60
CA GLN A 233 -12.78 -6.54 -0.35
C GLN A 233 -14.11 -5.79 -0.58
N THR A 234 -14.08 -4.81 -1.47
CA THR A 234 -15.21 -3.94 -1.84
C THR A 234 -15.79 -4.30 -3.18
#